data_AF-A0A7V2KV83-F1
#
_entry.id   AF-A0A7V2KV83-F1
#
_cell.length_a   1.000
_cell.length_b   1.000
_cell.length_c   1.000
_cell.angle_alpha   90.00
_cell.angle_beta   90.00
_cell.angle_gamma   90.00
#
_symmetry.space_group_name_H-M   'P 1'
#
loop_
_entity.id
_entity.type
_entity.pdbx_description
1 polymer ?
#
loop_
_entity_poly.entity_id
_entity_poly.type
_entity_poly.pdbx_seq_one_letter_code
_entity_poly.pdbx_strand_id
1 'polypeptide(L)'
;MAEFNAVLRWFPLGPIEGPLEAITEEGLEEVAKQCGVSISLENMRGAVHGETRGKAIEEIMQHIVHISANDEGAFRETIRALVKKYRAPRTTFATLGSDEKAERIIRDEFNEEDGWY
;
A
#
# COMPACT_ATOMS: atom_id res chain seq x y z
N MET A 1 -19.57 -0.79 11.23
CA MET A 1 -19.01 0.57 11.11
C MET A 1 -17.52 0.35 10.93
N ALA A 2 -16.97 0.62 9.73
CA ALA A 2 -15.55 0.41 9.46
C ALA A 2 -14.73 1.31 10.39
N GLU A 3 -13.84 0.72 11.19
CA GLU A 3 -13.04 1.49 12.17
C GLU A 3 -11.68 1.91 11.58
N PHE A 4 -11.30 1.36 10.41
CA PHE A 4 -10.06 1.73 9.72
C PHE A 4 -10.28 1.79 8.22
N ASN A 5 -10.01 2.96 7.61
CA ASN A 5 -9.87 3.08 6.16
C ASN A 5 -8.45 3.53 5.84
N ALA A 6 -7.79 2.73 5.01
CA ALA A 6 -6.44 3.01 4.57
C ALA A 6 -6.32 3.01 3.06
N VAL A 7 -5.36 3.79 2.59
CA VAL A 7 -4.96 3.89 1.20
C VAL A 7 -3.46 3.65 1.13
N LEU A 8 -3.05 2.61 0.41
CA LEU A 8 -1.65 2.31 0.13
C LEU A 8 -1.36 2.49 -1.36
N ARG A 9 -0.25 3.17 -1.67
CA ARG A 9 0.07 3.61 -3.02
C ARG A 9 1.43 3.08 -3.48
N TRP A 10 1.43 2.08 -4.36
CA TRP A 10 2.63 1.57 -4.99
C TRP A 10 2.89 2.21 -6.33
N PHE A 11 4.17 2.49 -6.57
CA PHE A 11 4.71 3.00 -7.82
C PHE A 11 5.68 1.95 -8.36
N PRO A 12 5.62 1.59 -9.65
CA PRO A 12 6.51 0.62 -10.28
C PRO A 12 7.88 1.26 -10.56
N LEU A 13 8.58 1.70 -9.50
CA LEU A 13 9.88 2.40 -9.57
C LEU A 13 11.05 1.44 -9.88
N GLY A 14 10.80 0.39 -10.65
CA GLY A 14 11.76 -0.69 -10.96
C GLY A 14 11.94 -1.70 -9.81
N PRO A 15 12.80 -2.71 -9.99
CA PRO A 15 12.89 -3.89 -9.10
C PRO A 15 13.46 -3.59 -7.71
N ILE A 16 14.07 -2.42 -7.51
CA ILE A 16 14.68 -2.03 -6.23
C ILE A 16 13.66 -1.29 -5.35
N GLU A 17 12.84 -0.43 -5.94
CA GLU A 17 11.97 0.52 -5.21
C GLU A 17 10.47 0.24 -5.42
N GLY A 18 10.13 -0.60 -6.41
CA GLY A 18 8.78 -1.09 -6.67
C GLY A 18 8.43 -2.34 -5.85
N PRO A 19 7.20 -2.88 -6.05
CA PRO A 19 6.75 -4.03 -5.31
C PRO A 19 7.54 -5.29 -5.67
N LEU A 20 7.68 -6.22 -4.71
CA LEU A 20 8.40 -7.50 -4.90
C LEU A 20 7.74 -8.38 -5.97
N GLU A 21 6.42 -8.35 -6.00
CA GLU A 21 5.57 -9.07 -6.94
C GLU A 21 4.56 -8.10 -7.57
N ALA A 22 3.99 -8.48 -8.71
CA ALA A 22 2.94 -7.68 -9.34
C ALA A 22 1.70 -7.63 -8.43
N ILE A 23 1.16 -6.42 -8.22
CA ILE A 23 -0.07 -6.23 -7.44
C ILE A 23 -1.27 -6.52 -8.36
N THR A 24 -1.98 -7.61 -8.08
CA THR A 24 -3.15 -8.05 -8.84
C THR A 24 -4.38 -8.13 -7.94
N GLU A 25 -5.58 -8.04 -8.53
CA GLU A 25 -6.84 -8.18 -7.79
C GLU A 25 -6.92 -9.55 -7.10
N GLU A 26 -6.54 -10.63 -7.80
CA GLU A 26 -6.51 -11.99 -7.26
C GLU A 26 -5.57 -12.07 -6.04
N GLY A 27 -4.37 -11.52 -6.15
CA GLY A 27 -3.39 -11.55 -5.07
C GLY A 27 -3.81 -10.74 -3.84
N LEU A 28 -4.64 -9.71 -4.02
CA LEU A 28 -5.23 -8.92 -2.93
C LEU A 28 -6.46 -9.60 -2.35
N GLU A 29 -7.27 -10.28 -3.17
CA GLU A 29 -8.42 -11.07 -2.69
C GLU A 29 -7.98 -12.22 -1.78
N GLU A 30 -6.85 -12.86 -2.08
CA GLU A 30 -6.26 -13.87 -1.20
C GLU A 30 -5.93 -13.30 0.19
N VAL A 31 -5.28 -12.13 0.25
CA VAL A 31 -4.93 -11.46 1.50
C VAL A 31 -6.19 -11.03 2.25
N ALA A 32 -7.18 -10.48 1.54
CA ALA A 32 -8.46 -10.09 2.10
C ALA A 32 -9.19 -11.26 2.78
N LYS A 33 -9.22 -12.44 2.12
CA LYS A 33 -9.82 -13.66 2.67
C LYS A 33 -9.06 -14.19 3.88
N GLN A 34 -7.73 -14.13 3.87
CA GLN A 34 -6.90 -14.61 4.98
C GLN A 34 -7.10 -13.77 6.25
N CYS A 35 -7.21 -12.45 6.10
CA CYS A 35 -7.31 -11.52 7.23
C CYS A 35 -8.76 -11.11 7.58
N GLY A 36 -9.75 -11.50 6.77
CA GLY A 36 -11.15 -11.15 7.00
C GLY A 36 -11.47 -9.66 6.81
N VAL A 37 -10.77 -9.00 5.88
CA VAL A 37 -10.91 -7.57 5.59
C VAL A 37 -11.42 -7.33 4.16
N SER A 38 -11.81 -6.09 3.85
CA SER A 38 -12.13 -5.68 2.49
C SER A 38 -10.93 -4.98 1.86
N ILE A 39 -10.49 -5.44 0.69
CA ILE A 39 -9.42 -4.81 -0.09
C ILE A 39 -9.91 -4.57 -1.52
N SER A 40 -9.65 -3.40 -2.08
CA SER A 40 -9.89 -3.11 -3.50
C SER A 40 -8.65 -2.47 -4.15
N LEU A 41 -8.51 -2.68 -5.46
CA LEU A 41 -7.42 -2.15 -6.26
C LEU A 41 -7.95 -1.13 -7.27
N GLU A 42 -7.36 0.06 -7.26
CA GLU A 42 -7.53 1.06 -8.31
C GLU A 42 -6.20 1.25 -9.03
N ASN A 43 -6.23 1.13 -10.36
CA ASN A 43 -5.08 1.36 -11.21
C ASN A 43 -5.20 2.74 -11.84
N MET A 44 -4.38 3.68 -11.39
CA MET A 44 -4.34 5.03 -11.94
C MET A 44 -3.21 5.15 -12.95
N ARG A 45 -3.53 5.65 -14.15
CA ARG A 45 -2.54 6.05 -15.15
C ARG A 45 -2.60 7.56 -15.28
N GLY A 46 -1.52 8.23 -14.89
CA GLY A 46 -1.45 9.69 -14.92
C GLY A 46 -0.14 10.18 -15.52
N ALA A 47 -0.22 11.23 -16.33
CA ALA A 47 0.92 12.07 -16.69
C ALA A 47 1.21 13.01 -15.52
N VAL A 48 1.94 12.53 -14.51
CA VAL A 48 2.41 13.39 -13.41
C VAL A 48 3.80 13.87 -13.75
N HIS A 49 3.93 15.13 -14.16
CA HIS A 49 5.23 15.79 -14.23
C HIS A 49 5.72 16.01 -12.78
N GLY A 50 6.64 15.16 -12.32
CA GLY A 50 7.21 15.25 -10.98
C GLY A 50 8.52 14.47 -10.86
N GLU A 51 9.31 14.82 -9.85
CA GLU A 51 10.55 14.12 -9.51
C GLU A 51 10.35 13.32 -8.21
N THR A 52 10.60 12.02 -8.25
CA THR A 52 10.77 11.21 -7.03
C THR A 52 12.22 10.78 -6.95
N ARG A 53 12.93 11.20 -5.88
CA ARG A 53 14.37 10.93 -5.68
C ARG A 53 15.25 11.29 -6.91
N GLY A 54 14.92 12.38 -7.61
CA GLY A 54 15.70 12.88 -8.76
C GLY A 54 15.49 12.12 -10.07
N LYS A 55 14.46 11.28 -10.17
CA LYS A 55 14.03 10.66 -11.43
C LYS A 55 12.75 11.34 -11.92
N ALA A 56 12.78 11.84 -13.16
CA ALA A 56 11.58 12.32 -13.85
C ALA A 56 10.65 11.14 -14.13
N ILE A 57 9.37 11.28 -13.79
CA ILE A 57 8.39 10.24 -14.07
C ILE A 57 7.50 10.68 -15.23
N GLU A 58 7.75 10.15 -16.43
CA GLU A 58 7.01 10.55 -17.64
C GLU A 58 5.62 9.90 -17.73
N GLU A 59 5.41 8.77 -17.06
CA GLU A 59 4.11 8.11 -16.90
C GLU A 59 4.09 7.35 -15.57
N ILE A 60 3.23 7.75 -14.63
CA ILE A 60 3.04 6.98 -13.40
C ILE A 60 1.86 6.04 -13.62
N MET A 61 2.14 4.75 -13.78
CA MET A 61 1.19 3.73 -13.35
C MET A 61 1.26 3.65 -11.82
N GLN A 62 0.13 3.82 -11.14
CA GLN A 62 0.04 3.73 -9.70
C GLN A 62 -0.99 2.67 -9.32
N HIS A 63 -0.60 1.77 -8.43
CA HIS A 63 -1.51 0.83 -7.80
C HIS A 63 -1.97 1.44 -6.47
N ILE A 64 -3.24 1.79 -6.38
CA ILE A 64 -3.87 2.34 -5.19
C ILE A 64 -4.69 1.22 -4.57
N VAL A 65 -4.26 0.74 -3.41
CA VAL A 65 -4.94 -0.31 -2.66
C VAL A 65 -5.72 0.32 -1.53
N HIS A 66 -7.03 0.14 -1.54
CA HIS A 66 -7.92 0.59 -0.48
C HIS A 66 -8.19 -0.58 0.47
N ILE A 67 -8.10 -0.32 1.77
CA ILE A 67 -8.30 -1.34 2.81
C ILE A 67 -9.34 -0.79 3.78
N SER A 68 -10.38 -1.58 4.03
CA SER A 68 -11.37 -1.29 5.06
C SER A 68 -11.46 -2.46 6.04
N ALA A 69 -11.29 -2.15 7.33
CA ALA A 69 -11.36 -3.12 8.41
C ALA A 69 -12.22 -2.58 9.57
N ASN A 70 -12.84 -3.49 10.31
CA ASN A 70 -13.61 -3.16 11.53
C ASN A 70 -12.85 -3.53 12.81
N ASP A 71 -11.69 -4.16 12.69
CA ASP A 71 -10.87 -4.66 13.81
C ASP A 71 -9.40 -4.26 13.58
N GLU A 72 -8.74 -3.80 14.63
CA GLU A 72 -7.35 -3.34 14.56
C GLU A 72 -6.37 -4.49 14.31
N GLY A 73 -6.63 -5.65 14.92
CA GLY A 73 -5.78 -6.84 14.77
C GLY A 73 -5.77 -7.31 13.31
N ALA A 74 -6.96 -7.51 12.74
CA ALA A 74 -7.14 -7.86 11.34
C ALA A 74 -6.51 -6.82 10.39
N PHE A 75 -6.65 -5.53 10.72
CA PHE A 75 -6.01 -4.46 9.95
C PHE A 75 -4.48 -4.57 9.98
N ARG A 76 -3.87 -4.70 11.16
CA ARG A 76 -2.41 -4.87 11.32
C ARG A 76 -1.89 -6.09 10.58
N GLU A 77 -2.55 -7.23 10.74
CA GLU A 77 -2.20 -8.47 10.04
C GLU A 77 -2.28 -8.31 8.53
N THR A 78 -3.27 -7.58 8.02
CA THR A 78 -3.38 -7.24 6.60
C THR A 78 -2.19 -6.42 6.13
N ILE A 79 -1.81 -5.36 6.87
CA ILE A 79 -0.66 -4.53 6.50
C ILE A 79 0.63 -5.37 6.46
N ARG A 80 0.86 -6.21 7.47
CA ARG A 80 2.01 -7.13 7.51
C ARG A 80 2.03 -8.08 6.32
N ALA A 81 0.89 -8.68 5.99
CA ALA A 81 0.77 -9.58 4.85
C ALA A 81 1.08 -8.87 3.52
N LEU A 82 0.56 -7.66 3.33
CA LEU A 82 0.84 -6.84 2.14
C LEU A 82 2.32 -6.44 2.06
N VAL A 83 2.94 -6.04 3.16
CA VAL A 83 4.37 -5.69 3.19
C VAL A 83 5.25 -6.91 2.91
N LYS A 84 4.93 -8.08 3.46
CA LYS A 84 5.68 -9.32 3.17
C LYS A 84 5.58 -9.74 1.70
N LYS A 85 4.38 -9.61 1.11
CA LYS A 85 4.13 -10.01 -0.29
C LYS A 85 4.65 -8.98 -1.29
N TYR A 86 4.42 -7.70 -1.04
CA TYR A 86 4.66 -6.64 -2.01
C TYR A 86 5.71 -5.61 -1.61
N ARG A 87 6.35 -5.72 -0.44
CA ARG A 87 7.21 -4.70 0.17
C ARG A 87 6.45 -3.40 0.49
N ALA A 88 6.91 -2.67 1.50
CA ALA A 88 6.33 -1.37 1.82
C ALA A 88 6.59 -0.37 0.66
N PRO A 89 5.56 0.32 0.13
CA PRO A 89 5.72 1.28 -0.96
C PRO A 89 6.70 2.38 -0.56
N ARG A 90 7.75 2.66 -1.34
CA ARG A 90 8.87 3.55 -0.95
C ARG A 90 8.70 5.03 -1.35
N THR A 91 7.48 5.57 -1.25
CA THR A 91 7.18 6.95 -1.64
C THR A 91 6.58 7.77 -0.49
N THR A 92 6.82 9.08 -0.49
CA THR A 92 6.27 10.00 0.53
C THR A 92 4.75 10.10 0.49
N PHE A 93 4.13 9.74 -0.63
CA PHE A 93 2.69 9.73 -0.80
C PHE A 93 2.06 8.37 -0.51
N ALA A 94 2.83 7.39 -0.03
CA ALA A 94 2.41 6.01 0.16
C ALA A 94 1.06 5.84 0.89
N THR A 95 0.82 6.65 1.93
CA THR A 95 -0.37 6.54 2.81
C THR A 95 -1.42 7.63 2.58
N LEU A 96 -1.21 8.50 1.58
CA LEU A 96 -2.05 9.69 1.38
C LEU A 96 -3.51 9.30 1.10
N GLY A 97 -4.40 9.74 1.98
CA GLY A 97 -5.84 9.43 1.96
C GLY A 97 -6.28 8.42 3.01
N SER A 98 -5.36 7.89 3.82
CA SER A 98 -5.68 7.05 4.98
C SER A 98 -6.20 7.88 6.15
N ASP A 99 -7.02 7.26 7.00
CA ASP A 99 -7.38 7.82 8.30
C ASP A 99 -6.14 7.96 9.20
N GLU A 100 -6.10 8.95 10.09
CA GLU A 100 -4.93 9.23 10.94
C GLU A 100 -4.51 8.01 11.79
N LYS A 101 -5.50 7.30 12.38
CA LYS A 101 -5.27 6.08 13.16
C LYS A 101 -4.67 4.97 12.28
N ALA A 102 -5.17 4.82 11.05
CA ALA A 102 -4.68 3.82 10.11
C ALA A 102 -3.26 4.15 9.62
N GLU A 103 -2.96 5.42 9.33
CA GLU A 103 -1.63 5.86 8.93
C GLU A 103 -0.58 5.57 10.01
N ARG A 104 -0.91 5.84 11.28
CA ARG A 104 0.00 5.54 12.40
C ARG A 104 0.36 4.06 12.46
N ILE A 105 -0.66 3.20 12.38
CA ILE A 105 -0.46 1.75 12.37
C ILE A 105 0.39 1.33 11.17
N ILE A 106 0.06 1.82 9.97
CA ILE A 106 0.81 1.50 8.75
C ILE A 106 2.29 1.85 8.91
N ARG A 107 2.61 3.03 9.44
CA ARG A 107 4.00 3.45 9.66
C ARG A 107 4.73 2.52 10.63
N ASP A 108 4.07 2.14 11.74
CA ASP A 108 4.64 1.21 12.72
C ASP A 108 4.95 -0.14 12.07
N GLU A 109 4.00 -0.71 11.32
CA GLU A 109 4.17 -2.00 10.64
C GLU A 109 5.19 -1.94 9.50
N PHE A 110 5.23 -0.85 8.72
CA PHE A 110 6.21 -0.66 7.65
C PHE A 110 7.63 -0.59 8.21
N ASN A 111 7.80 0.06 9.36
CA ASN A 111 9.08 0.13 10.03
C ASN A 111 9.51 -1.23 10.58
N GLU A 112 8.59 -1.94 11.26
CA GLU A 112 8.85 -3.25 11.86
C GLU A 112 9.19 -4.32 10.81
N GLU A 113 8.48 -4.34 9.69
CA GLU A 113 8.59 -5.42 8.68
C GLU A 113 9.60 -5.13 7.56
N ASP A 114 9.79 -3.87 7.15
CA ASP A 114 10.57 -3.52 5.95
C ASP A 114 11.62 -2.42 6.19
N GLY A 115 11.78 -1.95 7.45
CA GLY A 115 12.80 -0.95 7.81
C GLY A 115 12.63 0.36 7.03
N TRP A 116 11.39 0.85 6.97
CA TRP A 116 11.04 2.03 6.19
C TRP A 116 11.64 3.34 6.76
N TYR A 117 12.05 3.33 8.04
CA TYR A 117 12.69 4.44 8.76
C TYR A 117 14.05 4.05 9.37
#